data_AF-A0A1Y1VLZ0-F1
#
_entry.id   AF-A0A1Y1VLZ0-F1
#
_cell.length_a   1.000
_cell.length_b   1.000
_cell.length_c   1.000
_cell.angle_alpha   90.00
_cell.angle_beta   90.00
_cell.angle_gamma   90.00
#
_symmetry.space_group_name_H-M   'P 1'
#
loop_
_entity.id
_entity.type
_entity.pdbx_description
1 polymer ?
#
loop_
_entity_poly.entity_id
_entity_poly.type
_entity_poly.pdbx_seq_one_letter_code
_entity_poly.pdbx_strand_id
1 'polypeptide(L)'
;MDEKRNWIEEDVNKTRLMELEAIISEHLGSGKFFLVAAALREIDEYHLYKPEKSIYTYAKNKFMFSRRTTNTYLCSASVYESIVEDNTLPIPVNISHIRSLHKFPAEVRRYIWKQVCDSGQNITEENVVAMTIKYETGVAFTNLNNELYTPKNIILAAKKVIRKNCFDLDPASCEFANDLHENKIAQTFFTEQMNGLQQPWYGDIWLHPPNHTDKISKNGNFQEQWFKSAQDRFQRNEISSCFILLKTDFGKSWFLDTLKYPHCIFNKKVPFATPTGREKVIQDSSHMLIYMGQNIIDFCNYFENMGSIPGYNSW
;
A
#
# COMPACT_ATOMS: atom_id res chain seq x y z
N MET A 1 15.62 53.40 26.14
CA MET A 1 14.22 52.89 26.16
C MET A 1 14.11 51.60 25.35
N ASP A 2 14.87 51.48 24.26
CA ASP A 2 14.93 50.27 23.41
C ASP A 2 15.60 49.06 24.06
N GLU A 3 16.70 49.22 24.81
CA GLU A 3 17.36 48.08 25.49
C GLU A 3 16.47 47.40 26.53
N LYS A 4 15.69 48.18 27.29
CA LYS A 4 14.76 47.66 28.30
C LYS A 4 13.58 46.94 27.63
N ARG A 5 13.19 47.35 26.41
CA ARG A 5 12.13 46.71 25.62
C ARG A 5 12.60 45.37 25.05
N ASN A 6 13.81 45.34 24.49
CA ASN A 6 14.44 44.11 23.97
C ASN A 6 14.65 43.07 25.08
N TRP A 7 15.07 43.49 26.28
CA TRP A 7 15.27 42.58 27.41
C TRP A 7 13.96 41.94 27.89
N ILE A 8 12.86 42.71 27.92
CA ILE A 8 11.52 42.22 28.28
C ILE A 8 11.01 41.24 27.22
N GLU A 9 11.21 41.54 25.93
CA GLU A 9 10.78 40.67 24.82
C GLU A 9 11.57 39.35 24.79
N GLU A 10 12.88 39.39 25.07
CA GLU A 10 13.71 38.18 25.20
C GLU A 10 13.29 37.30 26.38
N ASP A 11 12.93 37.89 27.51
CA ASP A 11 12.48 37.15 28.70
C ASP A 11 11.12 36.47 28.46
N VAL A 12 10.19 37.20 27.84
CA VAL A 12 8.87 36.67 27.43
C VAL A 12 9.02 35.52 26.43
N ASN A 13 9.88 35.67 25.41
CA ASN A 13 10.12 34.62 24.42
C ASN A 13 10.76 33.37 25.04
N LYS A 14 11.65 33.53 26.02
CA LYS A 14 12.22 32.41 26.78
C LYS A 14 11.17 31.70 27.62
N THR A 15 10.35 32.43 28.36
CA THR A 15 9.25 31.84 29.13
C THR A 15 8.30 31.08 28.21
N ARG A 16 7.90 31.68 27.08
CA ARG A 16 7.00 31.05 26.12
C ARG A 16 7.61 29.80 25.49
N LEU A 17 8.90 29.84 25.13
CA LEU A 17 9.61 28.66 24.63
C LEU A 17 9.60 27.51 25.65
N MET A 18 9.84 27.79 26.93
CA MET A 18 9.80 26.77 27.99
C MET A 18 8.40 26.14 28.13
N GLU A 19 7.33 26.93 28.01
CA GLU A 19 5.96 26.41 28.00
C GLU A 19 5.71 25.49 26.80
N LEU A 20 6.12 25.91 25.59
CA LEU A 20 5.95 25.14 24.36
C LEU A 20 6.75 23.82 24.41
N GLU A 21 7.98 23.86 24.93
CA GLU A 21 8.80 22.67 25.17
C GLU A 21 8.15 21.70 26.16
N ALA A 22 7.50 22.21 27.21
CA ALA A 22 6.76 21.41 28.18
C ALA A 22 5.55 20.73 27.54
N ILE A 23 4.76 21.48 26.75
CA ILE A 23 3.61 20.95 26.00
C ILE A 23 4.03 19.81 25.07
N ILE A 24 5.13 19.99 24.33
CA ILE A 24 5.67 18.94 23.45
C ILE A 24 6.03 17.71 24.27
N SER A 25 6.79 17.89 25.35
CA SER A 25 7.30 16.78 26.16
C SER A 25 6.18 16.00 26.86
N GLU A 26 5.16 16.70 27.37
CA GLU A 26 4.01 16.09 28.04
C GLU A 26 3.13 15.28 27.09
N HIS A 27 2.96 15.76 25.85
CA HIS A 27 2.01 15.16 24.92
C HIS A 27 2.62 14.23 23.88
N LEU A 28 3.95 14.03 23.91
CA LEU A 28 4.59 12.99 23.12
C LEU A 28 4.06 11.60 23.49
N GLY A 29 3.42 10.93 22.52
CA GLY A 29 2.84 9.60 22.72
C GLY A 29 1.48 9.59 23.43
N SER A 30 0.95 10.75 23.85
CA SER A 30 -0.35 10.86 24.56
C SER A 30 -1.59 10.75 23.67
N GLY A 31 -1.41 10.62 22.34
CA GLY A 31 -2.48 10.73 21.35
C GLY A 31 -2.90 12.16 21.03
N LYS A 32 -2.52 13.16 21.84
CA LYS A 32 -2.79 14.60 21.59
C LYS A 32 -1.75 15.22 20.65
N PHE A 33 -1.58 14.62 19.48
CA PHE A 33 -0.57 15.06 18.51
C PHE A 33 -0.75 16.53 18.06
N PHE A 34 -1.98 17.05 18.09
CA PHE A 34 -2.29 18.41 17.69
C PHE A 34 -1.67 19.46 18.61
N LEU A 35 -1.49 19.16 19.91
CA LEU A 35 -0.80 20.05 20.85
C LEU A 35 0.70 20.10 20.54
N VAL A 36 1.30 18.94 20.25
CA VAL A 36 2.70 18.86 19.80
C VAL A 36 2.90 19.60 18.48
N ALA A 37 1.97 19.42 17.53
CA ALA A 37 2.00 20.06 16.22
C ALA A 37 1.87 21.59 16.32
N ALA A 38 0.91 22.09 17.10
CA ALA A 38 0.69 23.51 17.33
C ALA A 38 1.90 24.16 18.03
N ALA A 39 2.44 23.51 19.07
CA ALA A 39 3.59 24.03 19.78
C ALA A 39 4.85 24.11 18.89
N LEU A 40 5.13 23.06 18.11
CA LEU A 40 6.24 23.09 17.15
C LEU A 40 6.07 24.17 16.08
N ARG A 41 4.85 24.36 15.60
CA ARG A 41 4.54 25.38 14.60
C ARG A 41 4.73 26.79 15.17
N GLU A 42 4.30 27.03 16.41
CA GLU A 42 4.51 28.32 17.08
C GLU A 42 6.00 28.62 17.29
N ILE A 43 6.80 27.61 17.71
CA ILE A 43 8.27 27.75 17.82
C ILE A 43 8.88 28.13 16.46
N ASP A 44 8.40 27.54 15.36
CA ASP A 44 8.88 27.81 14.01
C ASP A 44 8.48 29.22 13.52
N GLU A 45 7.20 29.57 13.64
CA GLU A 45 6.62 30.85 13.19
C GLU A 45 7.31 32.05 13.88
N TYR A 46 7.49 31.98 15.20
CA TYR A 46 8.14 33.04 15.97
C TYR A 46 9.66 32.90 16.07
N HIS A 47 10.26 31.92 15.40
CA HIS A 47 11.70 31.69 15.38
C HIS A 47 12.32 31.56 16.79
N LEU A 48 11.58 30.96 17.72
CA LEU A 48 11.99 30.83 19.13
C LEU A 48 13.16 29.84 19.32
N TYR A 49 13.49 29.07 18.29
CA TYR A 49 14.54 28.07 18.30
C TYR A 49 15.99 28.62 18.25
N LYS A 50 16.19 29.94 18.23
CA LYS A 50 17.54 30.54 18.24
C LYS A 50 18.32 30.13 19.51
N PRO A 51 19.64 29.88 19.42
CA PRO A 51 20.56 30.17 18.31
C PRO A 51 20.64 29.09 17.22
N GLU A 52 19.79 28.06 17.25
CA GLU A 52 19.84 27.00 16.24
C GLU A 52 19.49 27.53 14.85
N LYS A 53 20.07 26.90 13.82
CA LYS A 53 19.94 27.35 12.43
C LYS A 53 18.54 27.16 11.84
N SER A 54 17.76 26.23 12.36
CA SER A 54 16.42 25.92 11.88
C SER A 54 15.62 25.14 12.92
N ILE A 55 14.29 25.15 12.80
CA ILE A 55 13.40 24.29 13.59
C ILE A 55 13.79 22.81 13.52
N TYR A 56 14.30 22.34 12.37
CA TYR A 56 14.73 20.93 12.22
C TYR A 56 15.94 20.59 13.07
N THR A 57 16.93 21.50 13.14
CA THR A 57 18.12 21.31 13.97
C THR A 57 17.75 21.35 15.43
N TYR A 58 16.92 22.33 15.81
CA TYR A 58 16.42 22.48 17.17
C TYR A 58 15.60 21.27 17.62
N ALA A 59 14.62 20.83 16.83
CA ALA A 59 13.78 19.69 17.17
C ALA A 59 14.57 18.37 17.25
N LYS A 60 15.62 18.21 16.43
CA LYS A 60 16.55 17.09 16.53
C LYS A 60 17.31 17.14 17.87
N ASN A 61 17.88 18.29 18.22
CA ASN A 61 18.72 18.42 19.41
C ASN A 61 17.89 18.36 20.70
N LYS A 62 16.70 18.97 20.72
CA LYS A 62 15.84 19.08 21.90
C LYS A 62 14.97 17.84 22.14
N PHE A 63 14.38 17.29 21.07
CA PHE A 63 13.36 16.24 21.17
C PHE A 63 13.74 14.94 20.46
N MET A 64 14.96 14.84 19.91
CA MET A 64 15.42 13.68 19.12
C MET A 64 14.55 13.39 17.89
N PHE A 65 13.88 14.42 17.35
CA PHE A 65 13.05 14.25 16.17
C PHE A 65 13.91 14.13 14.91
N SER A 66 13.57 13.15 14.07
CA SER A 66 14.07 13.11 12.71
C SER A 66 13.50 14.29 11.91
N ARG A 67 14.19 14.70 10.85
CA ARG A 67 13.67 15.73 9.91
C ARG A 67 12.27 15.38 9.41
N ARG A 68 12.01 14.10 9.13
CA ARG A 68 10.70 13.60 8.70
C ARG A 68 9.63 13.76 9.78
N THR A 69 9.97 13.46 11.02
CA THR A 69 9.07 13.61 12.18
C THR A 69 8.69 15.08 12.37
N THR A 70 9.67 15.98 12.38
CA THR A 70 9.43 17.43 12.49
C THR A 70 8.52 17.91 11.37
N ASN A 71 8.82 17.54 10.12
CA ASN A 71 8.00 17.93 8.97
C ASN A 71 6.56 17.40 9.07
N THR A 72 6.38 16.18 9.59
CA THR A 72 5.05 15.59 9.77
C THR A 72 4.22 16.42 10.76
N TYR A 73 4.80 16.82 11.90
CA TYR A 73 4.09 17.68 12.86
C TYR A 73 3.75 19.06 12.30
N LEU A 74 4.73 19.74 11.68
CA LEU A 74 4.52 21.07 11.10
C LEU A 74 3.40 21.06 10.04
N CYS A 75 3.44 20.11 9.09
CA CYS A 75 2.39 19.98 8.09
C CYS A 75 1.04 19.61 8.71
N SER A 76 1.02 18.74 9.73
CA SER A 76 -0.21 18.26 10.35
C SER A 76 -0.93 19.35 11.15
N ALA A 77 -0.21 20.36 11.68
CA ALA A 77 -0.82 21.49 12.39
C ALA A 77 -1.83 22.24 11.49
N SER A 78 -1.38 22.69 10.32
CA SER A 78 -2.25 23.39 9.35
C SER A 78 -3.42 22.53 8.87
N VAL A 79 -3.19 21.22 8.70
CA VAL A 79 -4.27 20.31 8.30
C VAL A 79 -5.31 20.17 9.39
N TYR A 80 -4.87 19.97 10.64
CA TYR A 80 -5.75 19.83 11.78
C TYR A 80 -6.63 21.07 11.97
N GLU A 81 -6.02 22.26 11.99
CA GLU A 81 -6.71 23.55 12.06
C GLU A 81 -7.80 23.68 10.99
N SER A 82 -7.45 23.40 9.73
CA SER A 82 -8.41 23.51 8.62
C SER A 82 -9.61 22.56 8.74
N ILE A 83 -9.46 21.42 9.44
CA ILE A 83 -10.55 20.47 9.67
C ILE A 83 -11.42 20.95 10.84
N VAL A 84 -10.81 21.36 11.96
CA VAL A 84 -11.56 21.77 13.16
C VAL A 84 -12.23 23.14 13.03
N GLU A 85 -11.84 23.97 12.05
CA GLU A 85 -12.60 25.16 11.65
C GLU A 85 -14.06 24.85 11.30
N ASP A 86 -14.32 23.66 10.76
CA ASP A 86 -15.67 23.18 10.50
C ASP A 86 -16.16 22.30 11.67
N ASN A 87 -16.90 22.92 12.57
CA ASN A 87 -17.46 22.27 13.77
C ASN A 87 -18.45 21.13 13.46
N THR A 88 -18.83 20.92 12.19
CA THR A 88 -19.69 19.81 11.79
C THR A 88 -18.91 18.51 11.51
N LEU A 89 -17.58 18.60 11.37
CA LEU A 89 -16.74 17.45 11.05
C LEU A 89 -16.24 16.74 12.31
N PRO A 90 -16.10 15.39 12.29
CA PRO A 90 -15.46 14.67 13.37
C PRO A 90 -14.01 15.11 13.58
N ILE A 91 -13.56 15.20 14.83
CA ILE A 91 -12.20 15.66 15.13
C ILE A 91 -11.19 14.52 14.85
N PRO A 92 -10.11 14.75 14.08
CA PRO A 92 -9.07 13.75 13.88
C PRO A 92 -8.33 13.44 15.19
N VAL A 93 -8.34 12.16 15.60
CA VAL A 93 -7.71 11.73 16.86
C VAL A 93 -6.28 11.21 16.72
N ASN A 94 -5.80 10.95 15.49
CA ASN A 94 -4.45 10.46 15.22
C ASN A 94 -3.81 11.26 14.08
N ILE A 95 -2.50 11.54 14.19
CA ILE A 95 -1.74 12.23 13.14
C ILE A 95 -1.77 11.47 11.81
N SER A 96 -1.87 10.13 11.87
CA SER A 96 -2.00 9.27 10.70
C SER A 96 -3.28 9.53 9.90
N HIS A 97 -4.34 10.06 10.53
CA HIS A 97 -5.60 10.39 9.88
C HIS A 97 -5.50 11.58 8.93
N ILE A 98 -4.52 12.45 9.14
CA ILE A 98 -4.46 13.75 8.46
C ILE A 98 -3.16 14.00 7.71
N ARG A 99 -2.09 13.26 8.01
CA ARG A 99 -0.77 13.52 7.43
C ARG A 99 -0.75 13.45 5.90
N SER A 100 -1.58 12.62 5.28
CA SER A 100 -1.69 12.52 3.82
C SER A 100 -2.47 13.68 3.18
N LEU A 101 -3.22 14.46 3.99
CA LEU A 101 -4.06 15.55 3.51
C LEU A 101 -3.30 16.88 3.32
N HIS A 102 -2.05 16.99 3.80
CA HIS A 102 -1.26 18.24 3.74
C HIS A 102 -1.07 18.76 2.30
N LYS A 103 -1.07 17.87 1.30
CA LYS A 103 -0.92 18.23 -0.12
C LYS A 103 -2.14 18.93 -0.73
N PHE A 104 -3.28 18.96 -0.03
CA PHE A 104 -4.52 19.54 -0.54
C PHE A 104 -4.83 20.91 0.08
N PRO A 105 -5.60 21.77 -0.60
CA PRO A 105 -6.19 22.98 -0.02
C PRO A 105 -7.20 22.68 1.11
N ALA A 106 -7.46 23.65 2.00
CA ALA A 106 -8.33 23.49 3.18
C ALA A 106 -9.72 22.91 2.87
N GLU A 107 -10.39 23.43 1.82
CA GLU A 107 -11.72 22.95 1.41
C GLU A 107 -11.69 21.47 0.97
N VAL A 108 -10.66 21.09 0.24
CA VAL A 108 -10.47 19.71 -0.24
C VAL A 108 -10.14 18.77 0.92
N ARG A 109 -9.33 19.23 1.90
CA ARG A 109 -9.06 18.46 3.12
C ARG A 109 -10.36 18.13 3.85
N ARG A 110 -11.22 19.14 4.06
CA ARG A 110 -12.53 18.99 4.71
C ARG A 110 -13.45 18.05 3.93
N TYR A 111 -13.51 18.21 2.62
CA TYR A 111 -14.29 17.32 1.75
C TYR A 111 -13.84 15.85 1.87
N ILE A 112 -12.54 15.58 1.70
CA ILE A 112 -11.98 14.23 1.80
C ILE A 112 -12.22 13.66 3.19
N TRP A 113 -11.99 14.46 4.24
CA TRP A 113 -12.18 14.03 5.62
C TRP A 113 -13.63 13.65 5.91
N LYS A 114 -14.59 14.46 5.46
CA LYS A 114 -16.03 14.13 5.53
C LYS A 114 -16.34 12.81 4.86
N GLN A 115 -15.81 12.58 3.65
CA GLN A 115 -16.00 11.32 2.93
C GLN A 115 -15.41 10.11 3.66
N VAL A 116 -14.27 10.27 4.34
CA VAL A 116 -13.68 9.21 5.19
C VAL A 116 -14.61 8.90 6.36
N CYS A 117 -15.10 9.90 7.06
CA CYS A 117 -16.00 9.74 8.20
C CYS A 117 -17.35 9.10 7.81
N ASP A 118 -17.91 9.53 6.68
CA ASP A 118 -19.20 9.05 6.18
C ASP A 118 -19.11 7.65 5.52
N SER A 119 -17.89 7.11 5.32
CA SER A 119 -17.69 5.82 4.64
C SER A 119 -18.17 4.60 5.43
N GLY A 120 -18.39 4.74 6.74
CA GLY A 120 -18.69 3.62 7.64
C GLY A 120 -17.51 2.66 7.88
N GLN A 121 -16.33 2.94 7.33
CA GLN A 121 -15.11 2.18 7.56
C GLN A 121 -14.35 2.69 8.80
N ASN A 122 -13.52 1.84 9.40
CA ASN A 122 -12.59 2.28 10.43
C ASN A 122 -11.66 3.35 9.86
N ILE A 123 -11.48 4.45 10.58
CA ILE A 123 -10.57 5.51 10.14
C ILE A 123 -9.13 5.03 10.34
N THR A 124 -8.45 4.74 9.24
CA THR A 124 -7.03 4.43 9.20
C THR A 124 -6.35 5.33 8.19
N GLU A 125 -5.03 5.42 8.26
CA GLU A 125 -4.29 6.15 7.24
C GLU A 125 -4.51 5.57 5.84
N GLU A 126 -4.56 4.24 5.70
CA GLU A 126 -4.82 3.59 4.42
C GLU A 126 -6.14 4.06 3.83
N ASN A 127 -7.20 4.14 4.64
CA ASN A 127 -8.52 4.57 4.18
C ASN A 127 -8.55 6.08 3.83
N VAL A 128 -7.78 6.90 4.54
CA VAL A 128 -7.63 8.32 4.18
C VAL A 128 -6.87 8.46 2.87
N VAL A 129 -5.71 7.78 2.73
CA VAL A 129 -4.92 7.81 1.49
C VAL A 129 -5.72 7.28 0.31
N ALA A 130 -6.48 6.21 0.52
CA ALA A 130 -7.51 5.79 -0.40
C ALA A 130 -8.35 7.00 -0.78
N MET A 131 -9.16 7.59 0.11
CA MET A 131 -10.06 8.69 -0.25
C MET A 131 -9.38 9.86 -0.99
N THR A 132 -8.10 10.15 -0.72
CA THR A 132 -7.33 11.13 -1.51
C THR A 132 -7.18 10.75 -2.98
N ILE A 133 -6.93 9.47 -3.28
CA ILE A 133 -6.83 8.95 -4.64
C ILE A 133 -8.18 8.94 -5.34
N LYS A 134 -9.29 8.63 -4.66
CA LYS A 134 -10.64 8.75 -5.26
C LYS A 134 -10.94 10.19 -5.63
N TYR A 135 -10.55 11.14 -4.79
CA TYR A 135 -10.71 12.55 -5.12
C TYR A 135 -9.89 12.93 -6.35
N GLU A 136 -8.64 12.47 -6.46
CA GLU A 136 -7.75 12.79 -7.59
C GLU A 136 -8.15 12.08 -8.90
N THR A 137 -8.68 10.87 -8.83
CA THR A 137 -8.89 9.98 -10.00
C THR A 137 -10.36 9.69 -10.33
N GLY A 138 -11.29 9.95 -9.41
CA GLY A 138 -12.71 9.61 -9.54
C GLY A 138 -13.06 8.14 -9.28
N VAL A 139 -12.09 7.26 -9.03
CA VAL A 139 -12.33 5.82 -8.85
C VAL A 139 -12.85 5.50 -7.44
N ALA A 140 -13.95 4.75 -7.32
CA ALA A 140 -14.60 4.43 -6.05
C ALA A 140 -13.91 3.30 -5.25
N PHE A 141 -13.88 3.43 -3.91
CA PHE A 141 -13.10 2.59 -3.00
C PHE A 141 -13.67 1.24 -2.60
N THR A 142 -14.94 0.98 -2.87
CA THR A 142 -15.49 -0.38 -2.70
C THR A 142 -14.71 -1.40 -3.52
N ASN A 143 -14.11 -0.96 -4.64
CA ASN A 143 -13.34 -1.80 -5.55
C ASN A 143 -11.85 -1.84 -5.18
N LEU A 144 -11.26 -0.74 -4.70
CA LEU A 144 -9.81 -0.60 -4.52
C LEU A 144 -9.25 -1.13 -3.18
N ASN A 145 -10.06 -1.26 -2.13
CA ASN A 145 -9.57 -1.58 -0.78
C ASN A 145 -9.00 -3.01 -0.62
N ASN A 146 -9.27 -3.89 -1.59
CA ASN A 146 -8.83 -5.28 -1.60
C ASN A 146 -7.97 -5.66 -2.82
N GLU A 147 -7.64 -4.70 -3.68
CA GLU A 147 -6.76 -4.96 -4.82
C GLU A 147 -5.33 -5.24 -4.32
N LEU A 148 -4.77 -6.33 -4.83
CA LEU A 148 -3.46 -6.84 -4.48
C LEU A 148 -2.68 -7.05 -5.76
N TYR A 149 -1.74 -6.16 -6.03
CA TYR A 149 -0.91 -6.22 -7.23
C TYR A 149 0.38 -6.97 -6.93
N THR A 150 0.81 -7.79 -7.88
CA THR A 150 2.00 -8.62 -7.74
C THR A 150 3.25 -7.74 -7.59
N PRO A 151 4.17 -8.03 -6.66
CA PRO A 151 5.45 -7.35 -6.56
C PRO A 151 6.29 -7.39 -7.84
N LYS A 152 7.04 -6.31 -8.11
CA LYS A 152 7.84 -6.16 -9.35
C LYS A 152 8.87 -7.26 -9.54
N ASN A 153 9.55 -7.67 -8.48
CA ASN A 153 10.56 -8.72 -8.52
C ASN A 153 10.00 -10.07 -9.02
N ILE A 154 8.77 -10.42 -8.63
CA ILE A 154 8.13 -11.67 -9.05
C ILE A 154 7.80 -11.63 -10.54
N ILE A 155 7.20 -10.53 -11.02
CA ILE A 155 6.88 -10.36 -12.45
C ILE A 155 8.15 -10.36 -13.31
N LEU A 156 9.19 -9.65 -12.88
CA LEU A 156 10.46 -9.60 -13.61
C LEU A 156 11.13 -10.98 -13.70
N ALA A 157 11.11 -11.77 -12.62
CA ALA A 157 11.61 -13.13 -12.64
C ALA A 157 10.80 -14.01 -13.62
N ALA A 158 9.47 -13.93 -13.58
CA ALA A 158 8.61 -14.71 -14.46
C ALA A 158 8.79 -14.36 -15.95
N LYS A 159 8.95 -13.06 -16.27
CA LYS A 159 9.29 -12.58 -17.62
C LYS A 159 10.61 -13.19 -18.15
N LYS A 160 11.61 -13.35 -17.27
CA LYS A 160 12.88 -14.01 -17.64
C LYS A 160 12.71 -15.50 -17.93
N VAL A 161 11.81 -16.19 -17.23
CA VAL A 161 11.50 -17.62 -17.48
C VAL A 161 10.90 -17.82 -18.87
N ILE A 162 9.97 -16.96 -19.29
CA ILE A 162 9.39 -17.02 -20.65
C ILE A 162 10.26 -16.35 -21.72
N ARG A 163 11.36 -15.70 -21.30
CA ARG A 163 12.31 -14.99 -22.17
C ARG A 163 11.64 -13.90 -23.03
N LYS A 164 10.66 -13.19 -22.45
CA LYS A 164 9.91 -12.09 -23.08
C LYS A 164 9.83 -10.87 -22.16
N ASN A 165 9.61 -9.70 -22.74
CA ASN A 165 9.45 -8.44 -21.98
C ASN A 165 8.02 -8.24 -21.44
N CYS A 166 7.06 -9.03 -21.91
CA CYS A 166 5.67 -9.08 -21.44
C CYS A 166 5.08 -10.46 -21.74
N PHE A 167 4.06 -10.84 -20.96
CA PHE A 167 3.20 -11.99 -21.22
C PHE A 167 2.28 -11.70 -22.40
N ASP A 168 1.73 -12.74 -23.03
CA ASP A 168 0.77 -12.56 -24.11
C ASP A 168 -0.61 -12.15 -23.52
N LEU A 169 -0.98 -12.74 -22.37
CA LEU A 169 -2.25 -12.47 -21.70
C LEU A 169 -2.15 -12.47 -20.16
N ASP A 170 -2.87 -11.53 -19.54
CA ASP A 170 -3.28 -11.58 -18.12
C ASP A 170 -4.81 -11.57 -18.02
N PRO A 171 -5.46 -12.72 -17.79
CA PRO A 171 -6.91 -12.82 -17.90
C PRO A 171 -7.64 -12.32 -16.65
N ALA A 172 -6.92 -11.88 -15.61
CA ALA A 172 -7.50 -11.44 -14.34
C ALA A 172 -6.83 -10.15 -13.85
N SER A 173 -6.93 -9.07 -14.64
CA SER A 173 -6.14 -7.86 -14.43
C SER A 173 -6.95 -6.57 -14.50
N CYS A 174 -6.26 -5.45 -14.34
CA CYS A 174 -6.78 -4.12 -14.64
C CYS A 174 -5.68 -3.24 -15.24
N GLU A 175 -6.06 -2.09 -15.80
CA GLU A 175 -5.11 -1.15 -16.44
C GLU A 175 -4.00 -0.75 -15.46
N PHE A 176 -4.36 -0.40 -14.23
CA PHE A 176 -3.40 -0.02 -13.19
C PHE A 176 -2.40 -1.14 -12.88
N ALA A 177 -2.85 -2.39 -12.74
CA ALA A 177 -1.98 -3.53 -12.48
C ALA A 177 -1.01 -3.75 -13.64
N ASN A 178 -1.52 -3.67 -14.88
CA ASN A 178 -0.72 -3.92 -16.08
C ASN A 178 0.40 -2.89 -16.25
N ASP A 179 0.17 -1.64 -15.86
CA ASP A 179 1.13 -0.53 -16.02
C ASP A 179 2.04 -0.30 -14.78
N LEU A 180 1.87 -1.08 -13.70
CA LEU A 180 2.65 -0.90 -12.47
C LEU A 180 4.16 -1.22 -12.64
N HIS A 181 4.53 -1.96 -13.69
CA HIS A 181 5.83 -2.58 -13.88
C HIS A 181 6.66 -1.90 -14.98
N GLU A 182 7.97 -2.20 -15.00
CA GLU A 182 8.80 -1.85 -16.15
C GLU A 182 8.34 -2.67 -17.36
N ASN A 183 7.77 -1.96 -18.35
CA ASN A 183 6.91 -2.51 -19.40
C ASN A 183 5.62 -3.16 -18.85
N LYS A 184 4.61 -3.30 -19.71
CA LYS A 184 3.34 -3.95 -19.38
C LYS A 184 3.55 -5.36 -18.80
N ILE A 185 2.71 -5.81 -17.87
CA ILE A 185 2.69 -7.21 -17.44
C ILE A 185 2.39 -8.09 -18.66
N ALA A 186 1.25 -7.84 -19.31
CA ALA A 186 0.79 -8.56 -20.48
C ALA A 186 0.38 -7.63 -21.63
N GLN A 187 0.47 -8.12 -22.86
CA GLN A 187 0.01 -7.40 -24.06
C GLN A 187 -1.50 -7.20 -24.05
N THR A 188 -2.23 -8.28 -23.74
CA THR A 188 -3.68 -8.29 -23.58
C THR A 188 -4.04 -8.58 -22.13
N PHE A 189 -5.10 -7.98 -21.62
CA PHE A 189 -5.66 -8.34 -20.33
C PHE A 189 -7.18 -8.24 -20.33
N PHE A 190 -7.82 -8.96 -19.40
CA PHE A 190 -9.25 -8.88 -19.19
C PHE A 190 -9.56 -8.28 -17.84
N THR A 191 -10.48 -7.32 -17.82
CA THR A 191 -11.01 -6.73 -16.59
C THR A 191 -12.12 -7.60 -16.00
N GLU A 192 -12.51 -7.30 -14.77
CA GLU A 192 -13.67 -7.91 -14.12
C GLU A 192 -14.93 -7.87 -15.01
N GLN A 193 -15.19 -6.75 -15.68
CA GLN A 193 -16.35 -6.57 -16.56
C GLN A 193 -16.32 -7.49 -17.79
N MET A 194 -15.12 -7.83 -18.28
CA MET A 194 -14.94 -8.70 -19.45
C MET A 194 -15.02 -10.18 -19.09
N ASN A 195 -14.95 -10.52 -17.79
CA ASN A 195 -14.95 -11.88 -17.27
C ASN A 195 -13.95 -12.80 -18.00
N GLY A 196 -12.67 -12.72 -17.61
CA GLY A 196 -11.60 -13.46 -18.28
C GLY A 196 -11.75 -14.99 -18.33
N LEU A 197 -12.57 -15.60 -17.46
CA LEU A 197 -12.88 -17.04 -17.54
C LEU A 197 -13.69 -17.40 -18.79
N GLN A 198 -14.48 -16.46 -19.33
CA GLN A 198 -15.30 -16.65 -20.54
C GLN A 198 -14.57 -16.25 -21.82
N GLN A 199 -13.35 -15.71 -21.69
CA GLN A 199 -12.56 -15.24 -22.83
C GLN A 199 -11.57 -16.33 -23.30
N PRO A 200 -11.12 -16.26 -24.56
CA PRO A 200 -10.09 -17.17 -25.05
C PRO A 200 -8.70 -16.81 -24.50
N TRP A 201 -7.88 -17.83 -24.20
CA TRP A 201 -6.52 -17.65 -23.69
C TRP A 201 -5.52 -18.24 -24.67
N TYR A 202 -4.43 -17.52 -24.96
CA TYR A 202 -3.38 -17.96 -25.88
C TYR A 202 -2.01 -17.46 -25.42
N GLY A 203 -0.97 -18.25 -25.73
CA GLY A 203 0.43 -17.87 -25.49
C GLY A 203 0.89 -18.07 -24.04
N ASP A 204 1.81 -17.21 -23.60
CA ASP A 204 2.36 -17.19 -22.25
C ASP A 204 1.49 -16.34 -21.32
N ILE A 205 0.96 -16.96 -20.27
CA ILE A 205 -0.05 -16.38 -19.39
C ILE A 205 0.56 -15.97 -18.05
N TRP A 206 0.23 -14.76 -17.59
CA TRP A 206 0.36 -14.38 -16.18
C TRP A 206 -1.02 -14.40 -15.54
N LEU A 207 -1.18 -15.06 -14.40
CA LEU A 207 -2.46 -15.16 -13.71
C LEU A 207 -2.29 -14.92 -12.21
N HIS A 208 -2.83 -13.80 -11.73
CA HIS A 208 -3.03 -13.55 -10.30
C HIS A 208 -4.53 -13.34 -10.04
N PRO A 209 -5.29 -14.43 -9.78
CA PRO A 209 -6.74 -14.35 -9.73
C PRO A 209 -7.21 -13.65 -8.45
N PRO A 210 -8.36 -12.94 -8.49
CA PRO A 210 -8.93 -12.25 -7.33
C PRO A 210 -9.06 -13.15 -6.10
N ASN A 211 -8.70 -12.60 -4.94
CA ASN A 211 -8.71 -13.28 -3.65
C ASN A 211 -10.04 -13.09 -2.88
N HIS A 212 -11.20 -13.18 -3.56
CA HIS A 212 -12.49 -13.08 -2.87
C HIS A 212 -13.07 -14.46 -2.54
N THR A 213 -13.55 -14.61 -1.31
CA THR A 213 -14.45 -15.71 -0.94
C THR A 213 -15.83 -15.39 -1.49
N ASP A 214 -16.36 -16.26 -2.34
CA ASP A 214 -17.73 -16.16 -2.79
C ASP A 214 -18.66 -16.33 -1.57
N LYS A 215 -19.43 -15.29 -1.23
CA LYS A 215 -20.37 -15.33 -0.10
C LYS A 215 -21.58 -16.22 -0.40
N ILE A 216 -21.84 -16.53 -1.67
CA ILE A 216 -23.01 -17.27 -2.14
C ILE A 216 -22.67 -18.76 -2.23
N SER A 217 -21.48 -19.09 -2.75
CA SER A 217 -20.98 -20.46 -2.81
C SER A 217 -20.27 -20.86 -1.52
N LYS A 218 -21.01 -21.52 -0.60
CA LYS A 218 -20.43 -22.08 0.64
C LYS A 218 -19.29 -23.09 0.41
N ASN A 219 -19.09 -23.57 -0.83
CA ASN A 219 -18.17 -24.67 -1.16
C ASN A 219 -17.15 -24.36 -2.28
N GLY A 220 -17.28 -23.28 -3.04
CA GLY A 220 -16.40 -22.98 -4.17
C GLY A 220 -15.34 -21.93 -3.80
N ASN A 221 -14.06 -22.30 -3.88
CA ASN A 221 -12.99 -21.30 -3.82
C ASN A 221 -12.90 -20.63 -5.20
N PHE A 222 -13.05 -19.30 -5.28
CA PHE A 222 -13.01 -18.59 -6.57
C PHE A 222 -11.72 -18.89 -7.36
N GLN A 223 -10.59 -19.05 -6.67
CA GLN A 223 -9.31 -19.39 -7.29
C GLN A 223 -9.26 -20.82 -7.88
N GLU A 224 -10.11 -21.74 -7.41
CA GLU A 224 -10.22 -23.08 -7.98
C GLU A 224 -10.68 -23.03 -9.43
N GLN A 225 -11.65 -22.16 -9.77
CA GLN A 225 -12.17 -22.04 -11.13
C GLN A 225 -11.09 -21.53 -12.09
N TRP A 226 -10.32 -20.53 -11.66
CA TRP A 226 -9.18 -20.00 -12.41
C TRP A 226 -8.09 -21.04 -12.62
N PHE A 227 -7.72 -21.76 -11.57
CA PHE A 227 -6.70 -22.82 -11.67
C PHE A 227 -7.16 -23.95 -12.61
N LYS A 228 -8.38 -24.45 -12.45
CA LYS A 228 -8.93 -25.51 -13.32
C LYS A 228 -9.04 -25.06 -14.78
N SER A 229 -9.42 -23.81 -15.03
CA SER A 229 -9.45 -23.26 -16.38
C SER A 229 -8.05 -23.20 -16.99
N ALA A 230 -7.05 -22.68 -16.25
CA ALA A 230 -5.66 -22.67 -16.72
C ALA A 230 -5.13 -24.08 -16.99
N GLN A 231 -5.42 -25.04 -16.11
CA GLN A 231 -5.02 -26.43 -16.24
C GLN A 231 -5.63 -27.11 -17.48
N ASP A 232 -6.95 -27.00 -17.70
CA ASP A 232 -7.63 -27.60 -18.85
C ASP A 232 -7.10 -27.02 -20.17
N ARG A 233 -6.90 -25.70 -20.23
CA ARG A 233 -6.34 -25.02 -21.41
C ARG A 233 -4.89 -25.41 -21.68
N PHE A 234 -4.07 -25.57 -20.65
CA PHE A 234 -2.69 -26.05 -20.80
C PHE A 234 -2.66 -27.49 -21.31
N GLN A 235 -3.50 -28.38 -20.76
CA GLN A 235 -3.58 -29.78 -21.20
C GLN A 235 -4.05 -29.94 -22.65
N ARG A 236 -4.88 -29.00 -23.13
CA ARG A 236 -5.33 -28.92 -24.53
C ARG A 236 -4.33 -28.23 -25.46
N ASN A 237 -3.18 -27.79 -24.95
CA ASN A 237 -2.19 -26.99 -25.68
C ASN A 237 -2.74 -25.68 -26.25
N GLU A 238 -3.78 -25.09 -25.62
CA GLU A 238 -4.31 -23.78 -26.01
C GLU A 238 -3.38 -22.64 -25.54
N ILE A 239 -2.69 -22.84 -24.42
CA ILE A 239 -1.71 -21.90 -23.86
C ILE A 239 -0.32 -22.53 -23.83
N SER A 240 0.72 -21.72 -24.06
CA SER A 240 2.12 -22.17 -24.16
C SER A 240 2.77 -22.34 -22.79
N SER A 241 2.54 -21.38 -21.91
CA SER A 241 2.92 -21.47 -20.51
C SER A 241 1.99 -20.64 -19.62
N CYS A 242 1.97 -20.90 -18.32
CA CYS A 242 1.13 -20.18 -17.38
C CYS A 242 1.81 -20.07 -16.02
N PHE A 243 1.94 -18.83 -15.52
CA PHE A 243 2.27 -18.54 -14.14
C PHE A 243 1.00 -18.26 -13.35
N ILE A 244 0.82 -18.92 -12.22
CA ILE A 244 -0.37 -18.76 -11.38
C ILE A 244 0.06 -18.43 -9.95
N LEU A 245 -0.23 -17.22 -9.50
CA LEU A 245 0.02 -16.79 -8.11
C LEU A 245 -1.23 -17.04 -7.27
N LEU A 246 -1.23 -18.09 -6.44
CA LEU A 246 -2.39 -18.51 -5.66
C LEU A 246 -2.17 -18.33 -4.17
N LYS A 247 -3.27 -18.13 -3.44
CA LYS A 247 -3.28 -18.33 -1.98
C LYS A 247 -3.12 -19.83 -1.70
N THR A 248 -2.30 -20.17 -0.71
CA THR A 248 -2.18 -21.56 -0.23
C THR A 248 -3.47 -21.99 0.47
N ASP A 249 -4.08 -23.07 0.01
CA ASP A 249 -5.34 -23.62 0.57
C ASP A 249 -5.20 -25.13 0.82
N PHE A 250 -4.26 -25.48 1.72
CA PHE A 250 -4.02 -26.87 2.09
C PHE A 250 -5.28 -27.51 2.68
N GLY A 251 -5.57 -28.75 2.26
CA GLY A 251 -6.77 -29.49 2.66
C GLY A 251 -7.91 -29.44 1.64
N LYS A 252 -7.79 -28.62 0.59
CA LYS A 252 -8.70 -28.68 -0.58
C LYS A 252 -8.14 -29.62 -1.65
N SER A 253 -8.99 -30.48 -2.20
CA SER A 253 -8.61 -31.45 -3.24
C SER A 253 -8.04 -30.76 -4.48
N TRP A 254 -8.66 -29.68 -4.94
CA TRP A 254 -8.18 -28.92 -6.11
C TRP A 254 -6.80 -28.30 -5.89
N PHE A 255 -6.46 -27.94 -4.65
CA PHE A 255 -5.14 -27.35 -4.36
C PHE A 255 -4.04 -28.40 -4.45
N LEU A 256 -4.32 -29.67 -4.11
CA LEU A 256 -3.36 -30.77 -4.31
C LEU A 256 -3.02 -30.96 -5.79
N ASP A 257 -3.95 -30.68 -6.71
CA ASP A 257 -3.67 -30.74 -8.15
C ASP A 257 -2.64 -29.68 -8.59
N THR A 258 -2.52 -28.57 -7.87
CA THR A 258 -1.50 -27.54 -8.15
C THR A 258 -0.08 -28.06 -7.91
N LEU A 259 0.09 -29.01 -7.00
CA LEU A 259 1.39 -29.58 -6.61
C LEU A 259 1.96 -30.55 -7.66
N LYS A 260 1.17 -30.88 -8.70
CA LYS A 260 1.61 -31.68 -9.86
C LYS A 260 2.48 -30.88 -10.83
N TYR A 261 2.59 -29.57 -10.65
CA TYR A 261 3.36 -28.66 -11.50
C TYR A 261 4.53 -28.07 -10.71
N PRO A 262 5.62 -27.63 -11.37
CA PRO A 262 6.66 -26.84 -10.74
C PRO A 262 6.07 -25.66 -9.96
N HIS A 263 6.48 -25.49 -8.71
CA HIS A 263 5.96 -24.43 -7.85
C HIS A 263 7.03 -23.91 -6.89
N CYS A 264 6.90 -22.64 -6.52
CA CYS A 264 7.76 -21.96 -5.57
C CYS A 264 6.93 -21.54 -4.35
N ILE A 265 7.28 -22.10 -3.20
CA ILE A 265 6.75 -21.72 -1.90
C ILE A 265 7.64 -20.59 -1.36
N PHE A 266 7.12 -19.36 -1.37
CA PHE A 266 7.91 -18.19 -0.98
C PHE A 266 8.43 -18.30 0.46
N ASN A 267 9.70 -17.94 0.67
CA ASN A 267 10.33 -17.94 2.01
C ASN A 267 9.84 -16.80 2.92
N LYS A 268 9.11 -15.85 2.37
CA LYS A 268 8.50 -14.70 3.05
C LYS A 268 7.10 -14.47 2.51
N LYS A 269 6.26 -13.80 3.31
CA LYS A 269 4.96 -13.33 2.85
C LYS A 269 5.15 -12.33 1.70
N VAL A 270 4.28 -12.39 0.70
CA VAL A 270 4.34 -11.53 -0.48
C VAL A 270 3.86 -10.11 -0.11
N PRO A 271 4.68 -9.06 -0.29
CA PRO A 271 4.30 -7.68 0.00
C PRO A 271 3.56 -7.06 -1.19
N PHE A 272 2.28 -7.39 -1.38
CA PHE A 272 1.49 -6.94 -2.52
C PHE A 272 1.43 -5.43 -2.60
N ALA A 273 1.61 -4.86 -3.79
CA ALA A 273 1.32 -3.45 -3.99
C ALA A 273 -0.20 -3.22 -3.95
N THR A 274 -0.60 -2.05 -3.47
CA THR A 274 -2.01 -1.62 -3.43
C THR A 274 -2.19 -0.43 -4.35
N PRO A 275 -3.44 -0.06 -4.70
CA PRO A 275 -3.70 1.18 -5.45
C PRO A 275 -3.13 2.43 -4.78
N THR A 276 -2.88 2.37 -3.47
CA THR A 276 -2.28 3.47 -2.70
C THR A 276 -0.77 3.61 -2.89
N GLY A 277 -0.13 2.72 -3.66
CA GLY A 277 1.32 2.64 -3.81
C GLY A 277 2.04 2.05 -2.58
N ARG A 278 1.29 1.65 -1.54
CA ARG A 278 1.83 0.95 -0.37
C ARG A 278 1.88 -0.55 -0.60
N GLU A 279 2.83 -1.18 0.07
CA GLU A 279 2.87 -2.64 0.22
C GLU A 279 1.93 -3.10 1.33
N LYS A 280 1.17 -4.16 1.05
CA LYS A 280 0.26 -4.83 1.97
C LYS A 280 0.67 -6.29 2.07
N VAL A 281 1.13 -6.68 3.26
CA VAL A 281 1.43 -8.08 3.60
C VAL A 281 0.21 -8.68 4.26
N ILE A 282 -0.35 -9.75 3.66
CA ILE A 282 -1.48 -10.46 4.25
C ILE A 282 -0.96 -11.44 5.29
N GLN A 283 -1.29 -11.20 6.57
CA GLN A 283 -0.76 -12.00 7.67
C GLN A 283 -1.37 -13.41 7.69
N ASP A 284 -2.69 -13.51 7.52
CA ASP A 284 -3.46 -14.75 7.67
C ASP A 284 -3.45 -15.66 6.43
N SER A 285 -2.66 -15.33 5.41
CA SER A 285 -2.56 -16.13 4.19
C SER A 285 -1.14 -16.18 3.67
N SER A 286 -0.73 -17.33 3.15
CA SER A 286 0.50 -17.46 2.37
C SER A 286 0.15 -17.64 0.90
N HIS A 287 1.12 -17.41 0.03
CA HIS A 287 0.96 -17.52 -1.41
C HIS A 287 2.03 -18.43 -1.99
N MET A 288 1.71 -19.04 -3.12
CA MET A 288 2.59 -19.93 -3.87
C MET A 288 2.50 -19.57 -5.35
N LEU A 289 3.64 -19.62 -6.04
CA LEU A 289 3.68 -19.42 -7.49
C LEU A 289 3.80 -20.77 -8.18
N ILE A 290 2.83 -21.09 -9.02
CA ILE A 290 2.80 -22.29 -9.84
C ILE A 290 3.24 -21.93 -11.26
N TYR A 291 3.97 -22.82 -11.91
CA TYR A 291 4.39 -22.69 -13.30
C TYR A 291 4.00 -23.92 -14.11
N MET A 292 3.21 -23.70 -15.17
CA MET A 292 2.88 -24.69 -16.20
C MET A 292 3.65 -24.32 -17.46
N GLY A 293 4.64 -25.10 -17.87
CA GLY A 293 5.42 -24.80 -19.07
C GLY A 293 6.69 -25.62 -19.19
N GLN A 294 7.40 -25.45 -20.31
CA GLN A 294 8.59 -26.26 -20.63
C GLN A 294 9.89 -25.71 -20.01
N ASN A 295 9.97 -24.40 -19.73
CA ASN A 295 11.18 -23.75 -19.20
C ASN A 295 11.38 -23.99 -17.68
N ILE A 296 11.33 -25.25 -17.23
CA ILE A 296 11.39 -25.62 -15.81
C ILE A 296 12.73 -25.24 -15.18
N ILE A 297 13.85 -25.42 -15.90
CA ILE A 297 15.18 -25.06 -15.39
C ILE A 297 15.27 -23.54 -15.16
N ASP A 298 14.76 -22.73 -16.09
CA ASP A 298 14.73 -21.27 -15.91
C ASP A 298 13.82 -20.87 -14.75
N PHE A 299 12.65 -21.52 -14.60
CA PHE A 299 11.79 -21.32 -13.44
C PHE A 299 12.55 -21.53 -12.14
N CYS A 300 13.25 -22.67 -12.01
CA CYS A 300 14.04 -22.96 -10.82
C CYS A 300 15.14 -21.91 -10.58
N ASN A 301 15.94 -21.59 -11.59
CA ASN A 301 17.05 -20.63 -11.49
C ASN A 301 16.59 -19.22 -11.07
N TYR A 302 15.42 -18.76 -11.56
CA TYR A 302 14.94 -17.40 -11.25
C TYR A 302 14.14 -17.31 -9.95
N PHE A 303 13.62 -18.43 -9.42
CA PHE A 303 12.80 -18.45 -8.21
C PHE A 303 13.47 -19.11 -7.00
N GLU A 304 14.60 -19.79 -7.15
CA GLU A 304 15.31 -20.46 -6.04
C GLU A 304 15.67 -19.53 -4.87
N ASN A 305 15.95 -18.26 -5.16
CA ASN A 305 16.31 -17.26 -4.15
C ASN A 305 15.07 -16.62 -3.48
N MET A 306 13.87 -16.84 -4.04
CA MET A 306 12.61 -16.32 -3.51
C MET A 306 11.88 -17.33 -2.61
N GLY A 307 12.23 -18.61 -2.69
CA GLY A 307 11.51 -19.66 -1.98
C GLY A 307 12.01 -21.06 -2.21
N SER A 308 11.24 -22.01 -1.70
CA SER A 308 11.48 -23.44 -1.78
C SER A 308 10.77 -24.02 -3.00
N ILE A 309 11.49 -24.82 -3.80
CA ILE A 309 11.04 -25.50 -4.99
C ILE A 309 11.30 -27.01 -4.78
N PRO A 310 10.26 -27.79 -4.47
CA PRO A 310 10.38 -29.24 -4.27
C PRO A 310 11.02 -29.94 -5.47
N GLY A 311 11.92 -30.87 -5.18
CA GLY A 311 12.76 -31.59 -6.14
C GLY A 311 13.94 -30.81 -6.74
N TYR A 312 14.13 -29.52 -6.39
CA TYR A 312 15.22 -28.69 -6.93
C TYR A 312 16.15 -28.14 -5.83
N ASN A 313 15.64 -27.28 -4.95
CA ASN A 313 16.38 -26.73 -3.80
C ASN A 313 15.77 -27.16 -2.45
N SER A 314 14.72 -27.97 -2.51
CA SER A 314 14.11 -28.73 -1.43
C SER A 314 13.66 -30.10 -1.96
N TRP A 315 13.12 -30.95 -1.10
CA TRP A 315 12.94 -32.39 -1.33
C TRP A 315 12.17 -32.81 -2.57
#